data_AF-A0A0S8HB12-F1
#
_entry.id   AF-A0A0S8HB12-F1
#
_cell.length_a   1.000
_cell.length_b   1.000
_cell.length_c   1.000
_cell.angle_alpha   90.00
_cell.angle_beta   90.00
_cell.angle_gamma   90.00
#
_symmetry.space_group_name_H-M   'P 1'
#
loop_
_entity.id
_entity.type
_entity.pdbx_description
1 polymer ?
#
loop_
_entity_poly.entity_id
_entity_poly.type
_entity_poly.pdbx_seq_one_letter_code
_entity_poly.pdbx_strand_id
1 'polypeptide(L)'
;MTVKIVELAGQRWAILPEEDYKRLAAQAGEGTDWPEVPKPDAKGNYPAVEYARASLARKIIKARRQAGLTQAELARRASIRPETLNRIERGKTTPDTATIVKIERALETAGGEDS
;
A
#
# COMPACT_ATOMS: atom_id res chain seq x y z
N MET A 1 -14.28 20.75 1.91
CA MET A 1 -14.20 19.31 2.25
C MET A 1 -14.59 19.15 3.71
N THR A 2 -15.77 18.60 3.96
CA THR A 2 -16.27 18.35 5.34
C THR A 2 -16.23 16.86 5.57
N VAL A 3 -15.33 16.40 6.43
CA VAL A 3 -15.25 14.99 6.84
C VAL A 3 -15.93 14.85 8.19
N LYS A 4 -16.87 13.90 8.30
CA LYS A 4 -17.45 13.49 9.59
C LYS A 4 -16.93 12.11 9.96
N ILE A 5 -16.49 11.95 11.20
CA ILE A 5 -16.15 10.64 11.74
C ILE A 5 -17.38 10.08 12.46
N VAL A 6 -17.81 8.88 12.06
CA VAL A 6 -18.94 8.18 12.70
C VAL A 6 -18.50 6.79 13.14
N GLU A 7 -19.15 6.23 14.15
CA GLU A 7 -18.93 4.86 14.59
C GLU A 7 -20.09 3.98 14.13
N LEU A 8 -19.81 2.97 13.30
CA LEU A 8 -20.79 2.04 12.72
C LEU A 8 -20.27 0.62 12.88
N ALA A 9 -21.09 -0.25 13.48
CA ALA A 9 -20.75 -1.65 13.75
C ALA A 9 -19.40 -1.86 14.46
N GLY A 10 -19.08 -0.99 15.43
CA GLY A 10 -17.82 -1.05 16.19
C GLY A 10 -16.58 -0.59 15.42
N GLN A 11 -16.75 -0.01 14.23
CA GLN A 11 -15.67 0.55 13.43
C GLN A 11 -15.87 2.05 13.20
N ARG A 12 -14.78 2.82 13.25
CA ARG A 12 -14.81 4.27 12.95
C ARG A 12 -14.67 4.50 11.45
N TRP A 13 -15.62 5.21 10.88
CA TRP A 13 -15.69 5.55 9.46
C TRP A 13 -15.52 7.05 9.26
N ALA A 14 -14.80 7.44 8.22
CA ALA A 14 -14.78 8.81 7.72
C ALA A 14 -15.78 8.93 6.56
N ILE A 15 -16.82 9.76 6.74
CA ILE A 15 -17.83 10.05 5.72
C ILE A 15 -17.50 11.39 5.08
N LEU A 16 -17.55 11.42 3.75
CA LEU A 16 -17.26 12.58 2.92
C LEU A 16 -18.33 12.68 1.81
N PRO A 17 -18.70 13.89 1.35
CA PRO A 17 -19.57 14.05 0.20
C PRO A 17 -19.03 13.28 -1.01
N GLU A 18 -19.92 12.67 -1.79
CA GLU A 18 -19.53 11.79 -2.89
C GLU A 18 -18.61 12.48 -3.92
N GLU A 19 -18.84 13.76 -4.20
CA GLU A 19 -17.97 14.54 -5.10
C GLU A 19 -16.55 14.72 -4.55
N ASP A 20 -16.43 14.97 -3.24
CA ASP A 20 -15.13 15.07 -2.57
C ASP A 20 -14.45 13.70 -2.56
N TYR A 21 -15.19 12.60 -2.33
CA TYR A 21 -14.68 11.23 -2.45
C TYR A 21 -14.12 10.95 -3.85
N LYS A 22 -14.91 11.21 -4.90
CA LYS A 22 -14.50 10.98 -6.30
C LYS A 22 -13.28 11.81 -6.67
N ARG A 23 -13.22 13.06 -6.21
CA ARG A 23 -12.06 13.95 -6.44
C ARG A 23 -10.81 13.39 -5.78
N LEU A 24 -10.90 12.98 -4.51
CA LEU A 24 -9.77 12.39 -3.79
C LEU A 24 -9.34 11.05 -4.38
N ALA A 25 -10.28 10.18 -4.75
CA ALA A 25 -9.99 8.89 -5.39
C ALA A 25 -9.30 9.08 -6.75
N ALA A 26 -9.76 10.05 -7.54
CA ALA A 26 -9.13 10.42 -8.81
C ALA A 26 -7.73 11.01 -8.63
N GLN A 27 -7.53 11.86 -7.62
CA GLN A 27 -6.22 12.44 -7.28
C GLN A 27 -5.24 11.40 -6.73
N ALA A 28 -5.72 10.46 -5.92
CA ALA A 28 -4.91 9.40 -5.34
C ALA A 28 -4.53 8.33 -6.38
N GLY A 29 -5.22 8.26 -7.53
CA GLY A 29 -5.06 7.15 -8.47
C GLY A 29 -5.43 5.81 -7.83
N GLU A 30 -6.33 5.81 -6.85
CA GLU A 30 -6.59 4.68 -5.97
C GLU A 30 -7.95 4.05 -6.22
N GLY A 31 -7.94 2.87 -6.83
CA GLY A 31 -8.81 1.79 -6.40
C GLY A 31 -8.30 1.21 -5.08
N THR A 32 -9.17 0.51 -4.34
CA THR A 32 -8.81 -0.28 -3.15
C THR A 32 -7.97 -1.50 -3.54
N ASP A 33 -6.75 -1.28 -4.05
CA ASP A 33 -5.88 -2.34 -4.59
C ASP A 33 -4.98 -2.94 -3.49
N TRP A 34 -5.58 -3.20 -2.32
CA TRP A 34 -4.89 -3.91 -1.25
C TRP A 34 -4.82 -5.39 -1.59
N PRO A 35 -3.64 -6.01 -1.59
CA PRO A 35 -3.54 -7.44 -1.83
C PRO A 35 -4.28 -8.19 -0.72
N GLU A 36 -5.10 -9.16 -1.11
CA GLU A 36 -5.78 -10.05 -0.19
C GLU A 36 -4.76 -10.90 0.56
N VAL A 37 -4.93 -10.99 1.87
CA VAL A 37 -4.14 -11.91 2.69
C VAL A 37 -4.85 -13.26 2.65
N PRO A 38 -4.13 -14.38 2.43
CA PRO A 38 -4.74 -15.69 2.39
C PRO A 38 -5.47 -15.98 3.70
N LYS A 39 -6.62 -16.65 3.61
CA LYS A 39 -7.34 -17.12 4.78
C LYS A 39 -6.59 -18.29 5.41
N PRO A 40 -6.63 -18.43 6.74
CA PRO A 40 -6.07 -19.61 7.39
C PRO A 40 -6.85 -20.85 6.97
N ASP A 41 -6.19 -22.00 6.96
CA ASP A 41 -6.83 -23.30 6.79
C ASP A 41 -7.69 -23.67 8.02
N ALA A 42 -8.37 -24.82 7.97
CA ALA A 42 -9.22 -25.29 9.07
C ALA A 42 -8.47 -25.49 10.41
N LYS A 43 -7.14 -25.56 10.39
CA LYS A 43 -6.28 -25.70 11.56
C LYS A 43 -5.69 -24.37 12.03
N GLY A 44 -6.05 -23.25 11.38
CA GLY A 44 -5.52 -21.93 11.70
C GLY A 44 -4.17 -21.61 11.05
N ASN A 45 -3.64 -22.49 10.19
CA ASN A 45 -2.35 -22.26 9.55
C ASN A 45 -2.52 -21.39 8.32
N TYR A 46 -1.60 -20.45 8.13
CA TYR A 46 -1.54 -19.63 6.93
C TYR A 46 -0.59 -20.26 5.90
N PRO A 47 -0.89 -20.16 4.60
CA PRO A 47 0.10 -20.37 3.56
C PRO A 47 1.22 -19.34 3.71
N ALA A 48 2.36 -19.76 4.28
CA ALA A 48 3.39 -18.85 4.78
C ALA A 48 3.95 -17.93 3.69
N VAL A 49 4.15 -18.46 2.47
CA VAL A 49 4.73 -17.72 1.35
C VAL A 49 3.76 -16.65 0.83
N GLU A 50 2.50 -17.01 0.60
CA GLU A 50 1.46 -16.10 0.15
C GLU A 50 1.17 -15.04 1.20
N TYR A 51 1.12 -15.43 2.48
CA TYR A 51 0.94 -14.51 3.59
C TYR A 51 2.08 -13.50 3.67
N ALA A 52 3.33 -13.98 3.63
CA ALA A 52 4.50 -13.11 3.66
C ALA A 52 4.52 -12.14 2.48
N ARG A 53 4.17 -12.60 1.28
CA ARG A 53 4.09 -11.76 0.07
C ARG A 53 3.02 -10.69 0.20
N ALA A 54 1.79 -11.05 0.59
CA ALA A 54 0.70 -10.10 0.78
C ALA A 54 1.02 -9.10 1.90
N SER A 55 1.62 -9.56 3.00
CA SER A 55 2.05 -8.72 4.12
C SER A 55 3.13 -7.71 3.70
N LEU A 56 4.16 -8.15 2.97
CA LEU A 56 5.20 -7.26 2.43
C LEU A 56 4.60 -6.20 1.51
N ALA A 57 3.74 -6.62 0.57
CA ALA A 57 3.09 -5.72 -0.37
C ALA A 57 2.25 -4.64 0.36
N ARG A 58 1.48 -5.02 1.39
CA ARG A 58 0.73 -4.07 2.22
C ARG A 58 1.64 -3.08 2.95
N LYS A 59 2.78 -3.53 3.48
CA LYS A 59 3.76 -2.65 4.15
C LYS A 59 4.32 -1.60 3.18
N ILE A 60 4.69 -2.01 1.96
CA ILE A 60 5.20 -1.11 0.92
C ILE A 60 4.14 -0.09 0.53
N ILE A 61 2.90 -0.53 0.23
CA ILE A 61 1.78 0.37 -0.11
C ILE A 61 1.58 1.40 1.01
N LYS A 62 1.55 0.95 2.27
CA LYS A 62 1.32 1.82 3.43
C LYS A 62 2.42 2.88 3.53
N ALA A 63 3.69 2.47 3.53
CA ALA A 63 4.81 3.39 3.66
C ALA A 63 4.85 4.39 2.48
N ARG A 64 4.61 3.91 1.26
CA ARG A 64 4.55 4.74 0.06
C ARG A 64 3.48 5.83 0.16
N ARG A 65 2.26 5.46 0.57
CA ARG A 65 1.15 6.39 0.74
C ARG A 65 1.40 7.39 1.86
N GLN A 66 2.02 6.95 2.96
CA GLN A 66 2.43 7.84 4.05
C GLN A 66 3.46 8.87 3.60
N ALA A 67 4.37 8.49 2.69
CA ALA A 67 5.32 9.40 2.05
C ALA A 67 4.71 10.22 0.88
N GLY A 68 3.40 10.14 0.63
CA GLY A 68 2.73 10.89 -0.45
C GLY A 68 3.16 10.49 -1.88
N LEU A 69 3.80 9.33 -2.05
CA LEU A 69 4.36 8.92 -3.35
C LEU A 69 3.37 8.12 -4.19
N THR A 70 3.36 8.35 -5.50
CA THR A 70 2.74 7.42 -6.46
C THR A 70 3.59 6.16 -6.64
N GLN A 71 3.03 5.07 -7.17
CA GLN A 71 3.82 3.88 -7.52
C GLN A 71 4.97 4.22 -8.48
N ALA A 72 4.70 5.00 -9.53
CA ALA A 72 5.72 5.41 -10.48
C ALA A 72 6.84 6.21 -9.82
N GLU A 73 6.51 7.06 -8.85
CA GLU A 73 7.48 7.86 -8.11
C GLU A 73 8.37 6.99 -7.21
N LEU A 74 7.79 6.10 -6.41
CA LEU A 74 8.58 5.17 -5.59
C LEU A 74 9.47 4.28 -6.46
N ALA A 75 8.95 3.77 -7.58
CA ALA A 75 9.73 2.93 -8.49
C ALA A 75 10.93 3.69 -9.08
N ARG A 76 10.73 4.94 -9.50
CA ARG A 76 11.82 5.81 -9.98
C ARG A 76 12.88 6.01 -8.90
N ARG A 77 12.49 6.39 -7.68
CA ARG A 77 13.41 6.59 -6.55
C ARG A 77 14.18 5.31 -6.20
N ALA A 78 13.51 4.16 -6.22
CA ALA A 78 14.11 2.86 -5.99
C ALA A 78 14.93 2.32 -7.18
N SER A 79 15.00 3.04 -8.30
CA SER A 79 15.67 2.59 -9.53
C SER A 79 15.19 1.21 -10.02
N ILE A 80 13.87 1.01 -10.01
CA ILE A 80 13.20 -0.19 -10.54
C ILE A 80 12.11 0.22 -11.54
N ARG A 81 11.65 -0.74 -12.36
CA ARG A 81 10.57 -0.47 -13.32
C ARG A 81 9.24 -0.28 -12.56
N PRO A 82 8.39 0.69 -12.94
CA PRO A 82 7.06 0.85 -12.35
C PRO A 82 6.20 -0.43 -12.39
N GLU A 83 6.30 -1.21 -13.45
CA GLU A 83 5.64 -2.52 -13.57
C GLU A 83 6.11 -3.50 -12.48
N THR A 84 7.41 -3.52 -12.16
CA THR A 84 7.97 -4.35 -11.10
C THR A 84 7.36 -3.99 -9.75
N LEU A 85 7.31 -2.69 -9.43
CA LEU A 85 6.68 -2.24 -8.19
C LEU A 85 5.19 -2.56 -8.15
N ASN A 86 4.46 -2.37 -9.25
CA ASN A 86 3.04 -2.71 -9.34
C ASN A 86 2.80 -4.20 -9.05
N ARG A 87 3.59 -5.10 -9.65
CA ARG A 87 3.48 -6.55 -9.38
C ARG A 87 3.80 -6.91 -7.93
N ILE A 88 4.76 -6.22 -7.31
CA ILE A 88 5.11 -6.38 -5.89
C ILE A 88 3.92 -5.93 -5.02
N GLU A 89 3.40 -4.72 -5.22
CA GLU A 89 2.28 -4.16 -4.44
C GLU A 89 0.98 -4.96 -4.61
N ARG A 90 0.75 -5.58 -5.78
CA ARG A 90 -0.38 -6.50 -6.01
C ARG A 90 -0.15 -7.91 -5.44
N GLY A 91 0.98 -8.16 -4.78
CA GLY A 91 1.33 -9.48 -4.25
C GLY A 91 1.47 -10.56 -5.33
N LYS A 92 1.81 -10.18 -6.57
CA LYS A 92 1.96 -11.12 -7.71
C LYS A 92 3.38 -11.68 -7.85
N THR A 93 4.37 -11.01 -7.28
CA THR A 93 5.77 -11.44 -7.33
C THR A 93 6.43 -11.21 -5.96
N THR A 94 7.29 -12.13 -5.55
CA THR A 94 8.19 -11.95 -4.41
C THR A 94 9.45 -11.24 -4.91
N PRO A 95 9.76 -10.01 -4.45
CA PRO A 95 11.01 -9.35 -4.80
C PRO A 95 12.21 -10.05 -4.17
N ASP A 96 13.38 -9.90 -4.77
CA ASP A 96 14.63 -10.30 -4.13
C ASP A 96 15.05 -9.29 -3.06
N THR A 97 16.02 -9.69 -2.23
CA THR A 97 16.53 -8.85 -1.13
C THR A 97 17.10 -7.52 -1.65
N ALA A 98 17.76 -7.53 -2.82
CA ALA A 98 18.31 -6.31 -3.42
C ALA A 98 17.22 -5.29 -3.77
N THR A 99 16.08 -5.75 -4.30
CA THR A 99 14.92 -4.92 -4.61
C THR A 99 14.25 -4.39 -3.35
N ILE A 100 14.15 -5.21 -2.29
CA ILE A 100 13.62 -4.78 -0.99
C ILE A 100 14.46 -3.60 -0.44
N VAL A 101 15.79 -3.76 -0.39
CA VAL A 101 16.70 -2.72 0.11
C VAL A 101 16.59 -1.42 -0.70
N LYS A 102 16.43 -1.51 -2.02
CA LYS A 102 16.22 -0.34 -2.88
C LYS A 102 14.92 0.40 -2.55
N ILE A 103 13.83 -0.34 -2.32
CA ILE A 103 12.54 0.23 -1.96
C ILE A 103 12.59 0.87 -0.57
N GLU A 104 13.20 0.20 0.41
CA GLU A 104 13.37 0.74 1.77
C GLU A 104 14.14 2.05 1.77
N ARG A 105 15.31 2.09 1.11
CA ARG A 105 16.10 3.33 0.98
C ARG A 105 15.34 4.47 0.29
N ALA A 106 14.54 4.14 -0.72
CA ALA A 106 13.72 5.13 -1.42
C ALA A 106 12.59 5.69 -0.54
N LEU A 107 12.08 4.90 0.40
CA LEU A 107 11.08 5.32 1.37
C LEU A 107 11.70 6.13 2.52
N GLU A 108 12.87 5.73 3.01
CA GLU A 108 13.61 6.45 4.06
C GLU A 108 13.97 7.88 3.61
N THR A 109 14.48 8.02 2.39
CA THR A 109 14.82 9.35 1.83
C THR A 109 13.60 10.23 1.58
N ALA A 110 12.41 9.65 1.44
CA ALA A 110 11.16 10.40 1.28
C ALA A 110 10.54 10.83 2.62
N GLY A 111 10.78 10.09 3.70
CA GLY A 111 10.24 10.38 5.04
C GLY A 111 11.16 11.23 5.93
N GLY A 112 12.40 11.48 5.51
CA GLY A 112 13.40 12.22 6.28
C GLY A 112 13.35 13.75 6.17
N GLU A 113 12.39 14.32 5.43
CA GLU A 113 12.27 15.79 5.27
C GLU A 113 11.37 16.47 6.32
N ASP A 114 10.74 15.70 7.22
CA ASP A 114 9.79 16.20 8.24
C ASP A 114 10.23 15.91 9.70
N SER A 115 11.53 15.88 10.02
CA SER A 115 12.03 15.73 11.41
C SER A 115 13.09 16.75 11.79
#